data_AF-R5KNF7-F1
#
_entry.id   AF-R5KNF7-F1
#
_cell.length_a   1.000
_cell.length_b   1.000
_cell.length_c   1.000
_cell.angle_alpha   90.00
_cell.angle_beta   90.00
_cell.angle_gamma   90.00
#
_symmetry.space_group_name_H-M   'P 1'
#
loop_
_entity.id
_entity.type
_entity.pdbx_description
1 polymer ?
#
loop_
_entity_poly.entity_id
_entity_poly.type
_entity_poly.pdbx_seq_one_letter_code
_entity_poly.pdbx_strand_id
1 'polypeptide(L)'
;MLSVNPVINSSYSNKNKIYFYNQTNFTGRLPDKVYTEIRDIPGLKCAFCDKDMLTNEQIKIFIKSFAAASKNALENGTMEPFWNTEAFNFLKQLSAKTPQKSISAILNSPENAEKIKKLDPQFQFEVTQTALKAEAVTVKAPKVLQKLDKFYNNFSDETKEVINLLEIYSLKYPQNTFAEIFNKPEVQKYHSKLYELYLNQNSLQKRTVFKQLRDLSPELSTKEIRALQNTNSNVLSILNNEYCKPHIKKLLVEDLYKNFASQSSNKDIEPKIMHIIKDLPYNVSPEDKFVNECVKNKSSDIDIVSMLVKELQATWEHAKAKSNGGSNSINNLLVLCSKCNAERANLPYPFILRIHPDIAQNVQKQINKIISFIIHGKLAGHEEYPIGIKNTILTETNNIINLDIKKYLKFREDKASKKLEKAQAALAGDEVKCKKAAEEISEIDTKLDELMSQIRKLKKQRHIIQKHLEENTASKQANEADVNKNAEILEKIKQMIANDDFINKIFKS
;
A
#
# COMPACT_ATOMS: atom_id res chain seq x y z
N MET A 1 1.65 -23.02 9.56
CA MET A 1 1.74 -21.84 10.44
C MET A 1 1.44 -22.30 11.87
N LEU A 2 2.48 -22.55 12.66
CA LEU A 2 2.34 -22.94 14.06
C LEU A 2 2.07 -21.68 14.88
N SER A 3 0.88 -21.53 15.47
CA SER A 3 0.65 -20.49 16.47
C SER A 3 1.41 -20.88 17.73
N VAL A 4 2.64 -20.37 17.87
CA VAL A 4 3.24 -20.31 19.19
C VAL A 4 2.41 -19.27 19.93
N ASN A 5 1.46 -19.74 20.75
CA ASN A 5 0.78 -18.94 21.76
C ASN A 5 1.62 -19.10 23.04
N PRO A 6 2.70 -18.33 23.24
CA PRO A 6 3.20 -18.21 24.59
C PRO A 6 2.11 -17.44 25.34
N VAL A 7 1.40 -18.14 26.24
CA VAL A 7 0.60 -17.50 27.29
C VAL A 7 1.62 -16.78 28.18
N ILE A 8 2.08 -15.61 27.73
CA ILE A 8 2.84 -14.67 28.54
C ILE A 8 1.78 -13.97 29.38
N ASN A 9 1.45 -14.53 30.54
CA ASN A 9 0.62 -13.85 31.52
C ASN A 9 1.26 -12.50 31.82
N SER A 10 0.58 -11.43 31.44
CA SER A 10 1.04 -10.05 31.51
C SER A 10 0.91 -9.47 32.93
N SER A 11 1.27 -10.23 33.96
CA SER A 11 1.31 -9.73 35.34
C SER A 11 2.74 -9.28 35.68
N TYR A 12 3.25 -8.29 34.95
CA TYR A 12 4.48 -7.60 35.32
C TYR A 12 4.18 -6.10 35.39
N SER A 13 3.95 -5.62 36.62
CA SER A 13 3.89 -4.21 36.94
C SER A 13 5.31 -3.65 36.92
N ASN A 14 5.79 -3.27 35.73
CA ASN A 14 7.01 -2.47 35.64
C ASN A 14 6.68 -1.01 35.95
N LYS A 15 7.43 -0.38 36.85
CA LYS A 15 7.35 1.05 37.16
C LYS A 15 7.73 1.83 35.90
N ASN A 16 6.72 2.25 35.13
CA ASN A 16 6.87 2.83 33.79
C ASN A 16 7.59 4.18 33.83
N LYS A 17 8.77 4.25 33.20
CA LYS A 17 9.30 5.52 32.69
C LYS A 17 8.58 5.82 31.38
N ILE A 18 7.70 6.82 31.40
CA ILE A 18 7.10 7.37 30.18
C ILE A 18 8.18 8.19 29.47
N TYR A 19 8.52 7.82 28.24
CA TYR A 19 9.50 8.55 27.45
C TYR A 19 8.82 9.69 26.68
N PHE A 20 9.17 10.94 27.01
CA PHE A 20 8.82 12.12 26.23
C PHE A 20 10.03 12.51 25.37
N TYR A 21 9.87 12.58 24.04
CA TYR A 21 10.99 12.85 23.11
C TYR A 21 10.85 14.20 22.37
N ASN A 22 12.03 14.73 22.00
CA ASN A 22 12.36 16.10 21.60
C ASN A 22 11.57 16.74 20.43
N GLN A 23 11.67 18.08 20.40
CA GLN A 23 10.97 19.04 19.54
C GLN A 23 11.06 18.74 18.03
N THR A 24 9.90 18.72 17.38
CA THR A 24 9.71 18.48 15.94
C THR A 24 9.95 19.74 15.10
N ASN A 25 10.67 19.65 13.98
CA ASN A 25 10.71 20.71 12.97
C ASN A 25 10.33 20.12 11.60
N PHE A 26 9.34 20.70 10.92
CA PHE A 26 8.75 20.15 9.68
C PHE A 26 9.17 20.91 8.42
N THR A 27 10.25 21.70 8.45
CA THR A 27 10.57 22.73 7.45
C THR A 27 11.46 22.26 6.29
N GLY A 28 11.54 20.95 6.01
CA GLY A 28 12.42 20.41 4.95
C GLY A 28 11.78 20.40 3.56
N ARG A 29 12.56 20.65 2.50
CA ARG A 29 12.12 20.49 1.10
C ARG A 29 11.86 19.01 0.80
N LEU A 30 10.62 18.68 0.43
CA LEU A 30 10.20 17.33 0.07
C LEU A 30 10.25 17.10 -1.45
N PRO A 31 10.28 15.83 -1.92
CA PRO A 31 10.17 15.52 -3.34
C PRO A 31 8.89 16.09 -3.96
N ASP A 32 8.93 16.41 -5.26
CA ASP A 32 7.77 16.96 -5.96
C ASP A 32 6.65 15.93 -6.13
N LYS A 33 7.01 14.66 -6.25
CA LYS A 33 6.09 13.52 -6.39
C LYS A 33 5.12 13.42 -5.20
N VAL A 34 3.85 13.14 -5.50
CA VAL A 34 2.83 12.78 -4.49
C VAL A 34 2.79 11.25 -4.36
N TYR A 35 2.73 10.77 -3.12
CA TYR A 35 2.70 9.36 -2.78
C TYR A 35 1.31 8.97 -2.29
N THR A 36 0.90 7.74 -2.61
CA THR A 36 -0.35 7.13 -2.13
C THR A 36 -0.11 6.12 -1.02
N GLU A 37 1.13 5.65 -0.85
CA GLU A 37 1.52 4.60 0.08
C GLU A 37 2.65 5.11 0.99
N ILE A 38 2.50 4.94 2.31
CA ILE A 38 3.51 5.38 3.29
C ILE A 38 4.84 4.66 3.06
N ARG A 39 4.82 3.34 2.82
CA ARG A 39 6.04 2.54 2.61
C ARG A 39 6.84 2.93 1.37
N ASP A 40 6.24 3.68 0.44
CA ASP A 40 6.91 4.16 -0.78
C ASP A 40 7.53 5.56 -0.60
N ILE A 41 7.41 6.15 0.59
CA ILE A 41 8.06 7.42 0.94
C ILE A 41 9.59 7.22 0.90
N PRO A 42 10.33 8.03 0.12
CA PRO A 42 11.77 7.87 -0.04
C PRO A 42 12.52 8.21 1.25
N GLY A 43 13.49 7.35 1.57
CA GLY A 43 14.30 7.46 2.78
C GLY A 43 13.48 7.36 4.06
N LEU A 44 12.28 6.78 4.02
CA LEU A 44 11.57 6.42 5.24
C LEU A 44 12.42 5.36 5.95
N LYS A 45 12.79 5.63 7.20
CA LYS A 45 13.61 4.73 8.01
C LYS A 45 12.74 3.71 8.72
N CYS A 46 13.32 2.54 8.99
CA CYS A 46 12.65 1.46 9.70
C CYS A 46 12.26 1.91 11.11
N ALA A 47 10.98 1.75 11.49
CA ALA A 47 10.52 2.10 12.84
C ALA A 47 11.09 1.18 13.93
N PHE A 48 11.75 0.08 13.55
CA PHE A 48 12.40 -0.83 14.48
C PHE A 48 13.87 -0.44 14.70
N CYS A 49 14.69 -0.41 13.64
CA CYS A 49 16.14 -0.26 13.75
C CYS A 49 16.73 1.06 13.20
N ASP A 50 15.91 2.03 12.79
CA ASP A 50 16.32 3.34 12.24
C ASP A 50 17.24 3.31 10.99
N LYS A 51 17.40 2.13 10.38
CA LYS A 51 18.14 1.95 9.13
C LYS A 51 17.30 2.34 7.93
N ASP A 52 17.97 2.75 6.85
CA ASP A 52 17.33 3.04 5.58
C ASP A 52 16.74 1.77 4.97
N MET A 53 15.58 1.92 4.36
CA MET A 53 14.86 0.84 3.69
C MET A 53 14.78 1.12 2.20
N LEU A 54 14.71 0.06 1.41
CA LEU A 54 14.44 0.15 -0.02
C LEU A 54 12.96 -0.09 -0.26
N THR A 55 12.31 0.80 -1.02
CA THR A 55 10.93 0.59 -1.46
C THR A 55 10.85 -0.64 -2.38
N ASN A 56 9.63 -1.13 -2.63
CA ASN A 56 9.42 -2.27 -3.53
C ASN A 56 10.01 -2.01 -4.92
N GLU A 57 9.90 -0.79 -5.42
CA GLU A 57 10.44 -0.43 -6.73
C GLU A 57 11.97 -0.33 -6.70
N GLN A 58 12.53 0.25 -5.63
CA GLN A 58 13.99 0.32 -5.46
C GLN A 58 14.62 -1.08 -5.36
N ILE A 59 14.00 -2.02 -4.64
CA ILE A 59 14.46 -3.42 -4.57
C ILE A 59 14.45 -4.06 -5.96
N LYS A 60 13.35 -3.90 -6.72
CA LYS A 60 13.26 -4.46 -8.08
C LYS A 60 14.34 -3.90 -9.00
N ILE A 61 14.54 -2.58 -9.00
CA ILE A 61 15.58 -1.92 -9.79
C ILE A 61 16.97 -2.39 -9.35
N PHE A 62 17.19 -2.50 -8.04
CA PHE A 62 18.47 -2.91 -7.50
C PHE A 62 18.81 -4.36 -7.88
N ILE A 63 17.88 -5.31 -7.72
CA ILE A 63 18.04 -6.71 -8.15
C ILE A 63 18.30 -6.80 -9.66
N LYS A 64 17.50 -6.09 -10.48
CA LYS A 64 17.71 -6.03 -11.94
C LYS A 64 19.08 -5.50 -12.31
N SER A 65 19.66 -4.62 -11.49
CA SER A 65 21.01 -4.12 -11.75
C SER A 65 22.06 -5.23 -11.73
N PHE A 66 21.84 -6.35 -11.04
CA PHE A 66 22.78 -7.47 -10.99
C PHE A 66 22.75 -8.35 -12.24
N ALA A 67 21.72 -8.24 -13.09
CA ALA A 67 21.60 -9.04 -14.30
C ALA A 67 22.85 -8.92 -15.17
N ALA A 68 23.31 -10.05 -15.71
CA ALA A 68 24.40 -10.07 -16.66
C ALA A 68 24.03 -9.33 -17.95
N ALA A 69 25.05 -8.86 -18.66
CA ALA A 69 24.90 -8.51 -20.07
C ALA A 69 24.43 -9.74 -20.86
N SER A 70 23.57 -9.55 -21.85
CA SER A 70 22.88 -10.62 -22.59
C SER A 70 23.83 -11.59 -23.23
N LYS A 71 24.98 -11.12 -23.72
CA LYS A 71 26.04 -11.99 -24.24
C LYS A 71 26.51 -12.97 -23.16
N ASN A 72 26.91 -12.45 -22.01
CA ASN A 72 27.43 -13.26 -20.90
C ASN A 72 26.35 -14.17 -20.29
N ALA A 73 25.10 -13.71 -20.23
CA ALA A 73 23.96 -14.51 -19.77
C ALA A 73 23.71 -15.72 -20.69
N LEU A 74 23.74 -15.52 -22.02
CA LEU A 74 23.52 -16.59 -23.00
C LEU A 74 24.71 -17.56 -23.13
N GLU A 75 25.93 -17.07 -22.88
CA GLU A 75 27.15 -17.89 -22.84
C GLU A 75 27.32 -18.67 -21.52
N ASN A 76 26.45 -18.44 -20.53
CA ASN A 76 26.52 -19.14 -19.25
C ASN A 76 26.20 -20.64 -19.42
N GLY A 77 26.93 -21.50 -18.70
CA GLY A 77 26.70 -22.95 -18.72
C GLY A 77 25.28 -23.36 -18.33
N THR A 78 24.55 -22.56 -17.55
CA THR A 78 23.13 -22.83 -17.23
C THR A 78 22.21 -22.81 -18.45
N MET A 79 22.67 -22.25 -19.58
CA MET A 79 21.94 -22.19 -20.84
C MET A 79 22.18 -23.40 -21.75
N GLU A 80 23.07 -24.32 -21.38
CA GLU A 80 23.37 -25.54 -22.14
C GLU A 80 22.12 -26.31 -22.60
N PRO A 81 21.07 -26.52 -21.76
CA PRO A 81 19.87 -27.21 -22.20
C PRO A 81 19.10 -26.53 -23.34
N PHE A 82 19.38 -25.25 -23.61
CA PHE A 82 18.67 -24.43 -24.60
C PHE A 82 19.47 -24.20 -25.88
N TRP A 83 20.77 -24.52 -25.94
CA TRP A 83 21.65 -24.13 -27.05
C TRP A 83 21.16 -24.56 -28.45
N ASN A 84 20.46 -25.69 -28.53
CA ASN A 84 19.94 -26.23 -29.79
C ASN A 84 18.50 -25.79 -30.10
N THR A 85 17.92 -24.90 -29.31
CA THR A 85 16.54 -24.41 -29.51
C THR A 85 16.49 -23.20 -30.43
N GLU A 86 15.40 -23.08 -31.19
CA GLU A 86 15.18 -21.90 -32.04
C GLU A 86 15.06 -20.63 -31.18
N ALA A 87 14.44 -20.73 -30.01
CA ALA A 87 14.28 -19.62 -29.07
C ALA A 87 15.62 -19.07 -28.58
N PHE A 88 16.58 -19.94 -28.27
CA PHE A 88 17.93 -19.52 -27.90
C PHE A 88 18.65 -18.82 -29.06
N ASN A 89 18.55 -19.36 -30.28
CA ASN A 89 19.14 -18.74 -31.46
C ASN A 89 18.53 -17.36 -31.75
N PHE A 90 17.22 -17.22 -31.59
CA PHE A 90 16.53 -15.92 -31.68
C PHE A 90 17.08 -14.92 -30.66
N LEU A 91 17.19 -15.30 -29.38
CA LEU A 91 17.77 -14.44 -28.34
C LEU A 91 19.23 -14.08 -28.61
N LYS A 92 20.02 -15.03 -29.15
CA LYS A 92 21.42 -14.80 -29.53
C LYS A 92 21.54 -13.78 -30.66
N GLN A 93 20.66 -13.84 -31.67
CA GLN A 93 20.60 -12.84 -32.74
C GLN A 93 20.23 -11.45 -32.21
N LEU A 94 19.25 -11.36 -31.30
CA LEU A 94 18.90 -10.08 -30.68
C LEU A 94 20.05 -9.53 -29.82
N SER A 95 20.70 -10.40 -29.05
CA SER A 95 21.86 -10.08 -28.22
C SER A 95 23.04 -9.57 -29.03
N ALA A 96 23.31 -10.13 -30.21
CA ALA A 96 24.42 -9.71 -31.07
C ALA A 96 24.38 -8.23 -31.46
N LYS A 97 23.19 -7.61 -31.53
CA LYS A 97 23.03 -6.19 -31.85
C LYS A 97 23.36 -5.26 -30.68
N THR A 98 23.08 -5.69 -29.45
CA THR A 98 23.34 -4.90 -28.22
C THR A 98 23.82 -5.79 -27.08
N PRO A 99 25.01 -6.41 -27.20
CA PRO A 99 25.47 -7.49 -26.32
C PRO A 99 25.68 -7.07 -24.85
N GLN A 100 25.80 -5.77 -24.60
CA GLN A 100 26.02 -5.15 -23.30
C GLN A 100 24.73 -4.92 -22.48
N LYS A 101 23.55 -4.99 -23.10
CA LYS A 101 22.26 -4.81 -22.42
C LYS A 101 21.83 -6.12 -21.75
N SER A 102 20.97 -6.08 -20.72
CA SER A 102 20.37 -7.32 -20.18
C SER A 102 19.37 -7.94 -21.16
N ILE A 103 18.99 -9.19 -20.94
CA ILE A 103 17.98 -9.88 -21.76
C ILE A 103 16.66 -9.11 -21.72
N SER A 104 16.21 -8.72 -20.53
CA SER A 104 15.00 -7.90 -20.36
C SER A 104 15.07 -6.57 -21.13
N ALA A 105 16.21 -5.88 -21.13
CA ALA A 105 16.37 -4.62 -21.84
C ALA A 105 16.34 -4.79 -23.37
N ILE A 106 16.81 -5.93 -23.89
CA ILE A 106 16.74 -6.25 -25.32
C ILE A 106 15.32 -6.57 -25.74
N LEU A 107 14.61 -7.38 -24.97
CA LEU A 107 13.23 -7.79 -25.29
C LEU A 107 12.24 -6.62 -25.21
N ASN A 108 12.44 -5.70 -24.26
CA ASN A 108 11.59 -4.53 -24.07
C ASN A 108 11.94 -3.34 -24.97
N SER A 109 12.96 -3.45 -25.84
CA SER A 109 13.18 -2.42 -26.84
C SER A 109 12.00 -2.36 -27.82
N PRO A 110 11.54 -1.17 -28.25
CA PRO A 110 10.34 -1.04 -29.09
C PRO A 110 10.37 -1.92 -30.35
N GLU A 111 11.53 -1.98 -31.03
CA GLU A 111 11.72 -2.80 -32.23
C GLU A 111 11.57 -4.30 -31.94
N ASN A 112 12.18 -4.82 -30.87
CA ASN A 112 12.13 -6.25 -30.57
C ASN A 112 10.79 -6.65 -29.95
N ALA A 113 10.17 -5.78 -29.16
CA ALA A 113 8.84 -6.04 -28.61
C ALA A 113 7.82 -6.25 -29.74
N GLU A 114 7.88 -5.44 -30.80
CA GLU A 114 7.03 -5.61 -31.98
C GLU A 114 7.35 -6.89 -32.77
N LYS A 115 8.63 -7.29 -32.87
CA LYS A 115 9.01 -8.58 -33.48
C LYS A 115 8.45 -9.76 -32.69
N ILE A 116 8.57 -9.73 -31.38
CA ILE A 116 8.11 -10.81 -30.48
C ILE A 116 6.58 -10.96 -30.55
N LYS A 117 5.84 -9.85 -30.62
CA LYS A 117 4.37 -9.87 -30.78
C LYS A 117 3.90 -10.52 -32.08
N LYS A 118 4.75 -10.58 -33.11
CA LYS A 118 4.45 -11.18 -34.42
C LYS A 118 4.85 -12.66 -34.50
N LEU A 119 5.55 -13.18 -33.49
CA LEU A 119 5.86 -14.60 -33.40
C LEU A 119 4.59 -15.40 -33.12
N ASP A 120 4.59 -16.67 -33.48
CA ASP A 120 3.51 -17.56 -33.05
C ASP A 120 3.51 -17.70 -31.50
N PRO A 121 2.34 -17.91 -30.88
CA PRO A 121 2.23 -17.92 -29.41
C PRO A 121 3.10 -18.97 -28.71
N GLN A 122 3.31 -20.12 -29.36
CA GLN A 122 4.12 -21.20 -28.81
C GLN A 122 5.59 -20.80 -28.78
N PHE A 123 6.11 -20.26 -29.89
CA PHE A 123 7.47 -19.76 -29.96
C PHE A 123 7.69 -18.54 -29.05
N GLN A 124 6.69 -17.65 -28.92
CA GLN A 124 6.73 -16.56 -27.95
C GLN A 124 6.88 -17.08 -26.51
N PHE A 125 6.16 -18.14 -26.15
CA PHE A 125 6.28 -18.79 -24.86
C PHE A 125 7.69 -19.37 -24.65
N GLU A 126 8.24 -20.07 -25.65
CA GLU A 126 9.60 -20.63 -25.60
C GLU A 126 10.67 -19.55 -25.43
N VAL A 127 10.61 -18.48 -26.23
CA VAL A 127 11.48 -17.30 -26.11
C VAL A 127 11.39 -16.72 -24.70
N THR A 128 10.19 -16.63 -24.13
CA THR A 128 9.99 -16.12 -22.77
C THR A 128 10.63 -17.04 -21.72
N GLN A 129 10.47 -18.37 -21.84
CA GLN A 129 11.08 -19.33 -20.90
C GLN A 129 12.61 -19.29 -20.97
N THR A 130 13.18 -19.30 -22.19
CA THR A 130 14.63 -19.20 -22.38
C THR A 130 15.16 -17.87 -21.85
N ALA A 131 14.44 -16.77 -22.08
CA ALA A 131 14.80 -15.45 -21.57
C ALA A 131 14.77 -15.37 -20.04
N LEU A 132 13.76 -15.97 -19.39
CA LEU A 132 13.68 -16.03 -17.93
C LEU A 132 14.88 -16.77 -17.34
N LYS A 133 15.31 -17.87 -17.97
CA LYS A 133 16.50 -18.61 -17.52
C LYS A 133 17.78 -17.79 -17.68
N ALA A 134 17.93 -17.08 -18.79
CA ALA A 134 19.09 -16.23 -19.05
C ALA A 134 19.14 -14.98 -18.15
N GLU A 135 17.98 -14.37 -17.85
CA GLU A 135 17.88 -13.21 -16.95
C GLU A 135 18.19 -13.57 -15.49
N ALA A 136 18.09 -14.85 -15.12
CA ALA A 136 18.45 -15.35 -13.80
C ALA A 136 19.97 -15.38 -13.54
N VAL A 137 20.80 -15.15 -14.57
CA VAL A 137 22.26 -15.08 -14.48
C VAL A 137 22.70 -13.66 -14.12
N THR A 138 23.56 -13.54 -13.12
CA THR A 138 24.11 -12.25 -12.69
C THR A 138 25.49 -11.96 -13.27
N VAL A 139 25.95 -10.73 -13.09
CA VAL A 139 27.37 -10.38 -13.23
C VAL A 139 28.24 -11.26 -12.31
N LYS A 140 29.53 -11.37 -12.63
CA LYS A 140 30.48 -12.18 -11.85
C LYS A 140 30.58 -11.71 -10.39
N ALA A 141 30.92 -12.64 -9.49
CA ALA A 141 30.89 -12.46 -8.03
C ALA A 141 31.54 -11.17 -7.51
N PRO A 142 32.74 -10.74 -7.98
CA PRO A 142 33.33 -9.48 -7.53
C PRO A 142 32.45 -8.25 -7.80
N LYS A 143 31.74 -8.24 -8.94
CA LYS A 143 30.86 -7.14 -9.31
C LYS A 143 29.56 -7.14 -8.50
N VAL A 144 29.09 -8.32 -8.09
CA VAL A 144 27.95 -8.44 -7.16
C VAL A 144 28.32 -7.79 -5.82
N LEU A 145 29.48 -8.12 -5.25
CA LEU A 145 29.91 -7.54 -3.98
C LEU A 145 30.12 -6.03 -4.04
N GLN A 146 30.74 -5.51 -5.11
CA GLN A 146 30.87 -4.07 -5.30
C GLN A 146 29.51 -3.33 -5.25
N LYS A 147 28.43 -3.98 -5.69
CA LYS A 147 27.08 -3.42 -5.63
C LYS A 147 26.46 -3.55 -4.24
N LEU A 148 26.67 -4.68 -3.57
CA LEU A 148 26.18 -4.92 -2.21
C LEU A 148 26.87 -4.04 -1.17
N ASP A 149 28.15 -3.72 -1.36
CA ASP A 149 28.99 -2.91 -0.46
C ASP A 149 28.35 -1.55 -0.13
N LYS A 150 27.66 -0.94 -1.11
CA LYS A 150 26.90 0.31 -0.95
C LYS A 150 25.86 0.26 0.17
N PHE A 151 25.40 -0.94 0.52
CA PHE A 151 24.41 -1.20 1.55
C PHE A 151 24.96 -2.04 2.72
N TYR A 152 26.27 -2.29 2.78
CA TYR A 152 26.89 -3.20 3.76
C TYR A 152 26.45 -2.91 5.20
N ASN A 153 26.47 -1.63 5.59
CA ASN A 153 26.08 -1.18 6.92
C ASN A 153 24.58 -1.37 7.23
N ASN A 154 23.74 -1.51 6.20
CA ASN A 154 22.30 -1.67 6.36
C ASN A 154 21.88 -3.13 6.58
N PHE A 155 22.73 -4.10 6.24
CA PHE A 155 22.45 -5.52 6.49
C PHE A 155 22.46 -5.88 8.00
N SER A 156 21.87 -7.02 8.33
CA SER A 156 21.98 -7.70 9.63
C SER A 156 23.38 -8.28 9.80
N ASP A 157 23.76 -8.57 11.05
CA ASP A 157 25.09 -9.10 11.31
C ASP A 157 25.24 -10.51 10.73
N GLU A 158 24.17 -11.33 10.76
CA GLU A 158 24.15 -12.64 10.09
C GLU A 158 24.34 -12.52 8.57
N THR A 159 23.70 -11.53 7.93
CA THR A 159 23.88 -11.30 6.48
C THR A 159 25.27 -10.75 6.15
N LYS A 160 25.88 -9.94 7.03
CA LYS A 160 27.26 -9.48 6.86
C LYS A 160 28.25 -10.64 6.93
N GLU A 161 28.07 -11.58 7.84
CA GLU A 161 28.89 -12.80 7.92
C GLU A 161 28.83 -13.59 6.60
N VAL A 162 27.62 -13.76 6.04
CA VAL A 162 27.45 -14.36 4.70
C VAL A 162 28.19 -13.54 3.63
N ILE A 163 28.03 -12.22 3.61
CA ILE A 163 28.71 -11.35 2.62
C ILE A 163 30.23 -11.45 2.74
N ASN A 164 30.78 -11.53 3.96
CA ASN A 164 32.22 -11.68 4.18
C ASN A 164 32.74 -13.02 3.63
N LEU A 165 31.99 -14.11 3.82
CA LEU A 165 32.30 -15.39 3.17
C LEU A 165 32.27 -15.25 1.64
N LEU A 166 31.25 -14.58 1.11
CA LEU A 166 31.10 -14.35 -0.32
C LEU A 166 32.26 -13.51 -0.89
N GLU A 167 32.81 -12.59 -0.11
CA GLU A 167 34.01 -11.83 -0.45
C GLU A 167 35.23 -12.73 -0.67
N ILE A 168 35.50 -13.64 0.28
CA ILE A 168 36.56 -14.64 0.14
C ILE A 168 36.37 -15.45 -1.15
N TYR A 169 35.15 -15.88 -1.43
CA TYR A 169 34.85 -16.64 -2.64
C TYR A 169 34.99 -15.83 -3.93
N SER A 170 34.63 -14.55 -3.91
CA SER A 170 34.79 -13.68 -5.07
C SER A 170 36.26 -13.47 -5.44
N LEU A 171 37.16 -13.43 -4.44
CA LEU A 171 38.60 -13.32 -4.64
C LEU A 171 39.18 -14.64 -5.16
N LYS A 172 38.70 -15.76 -4.63
CA LYS A 172 39.16 -17.10 -5.03
C LYS A 172 38.68 -17.50 -6.44
N TYR A 173 37.48 -17.09 -6.83
CA TYR A 173 36.85 -17.45 -8.10
C TYR A 173 36.29 -16.22 -8.85
N PRO A 174 37.16 -15.27 -9.28
CA PRO A 174 36.73 -13.96 -9.77
C PRO A 174 35.96 -14.02 -11.10
N GLN A 175 36.14 -15.11 -11.87
CA GLN A 175 35.47 -15.33 -13.15
C GLN A 175 34.14 -16.08 -13.01
N ASN A 176 33.73 -16.43 -11.80
CA ASN A 176 32.50 -17.18 -11.57
C ASN A 176 31.37 -16.31 -10.98
N THR A 177 30.13 -16.68 -11.26
CA THR A 177 28.97 -16.18 -10.52
C THR A 177 28.81 -16.95 -9.20
N PHE A 178 27.98 -16.49 -8.26
CA PHE A 178 27.85 -17.18 -6.98
C PHE A 178 27.18 -18.54 -7.11
N ALA A 179 26.20 -18.70 -8.01
CA ALA A 179 25.63 -20.00 -8.30
C ALA A 179 26.69 -20.96 -8.87
N GLU A 180 27.55 -20.51 -9.78
CA GLU A 180 28.67 -21.32 -10.28
C GLU A 180 29.64 -21.71 -9.17
N ILE A 181 29.98 -20.79 -8.25
CA ILE A 181 30.88 -21.05 -7.12
C ILE A 181 30.28 -22.08 -6.16
N PHE A 182 29.03 -21.87 -5.75
CA PHE A 182 28.34 -22.75 -4.80
C PHE A 182 28.17 -24.15 -5.36
N ASN A 183 28.04 -24.30 -6.69
CA ASN A 183 27.94 -25.60 -7.33
C ASN A 183 29.29 -26.30 -7.53
N LYS A 184 30.44 -25.70 -7.20
CA LYS A 184 31.73 -26.39 -7.28
C LYS A 184 31.80 -27.55 -6.26
N PRO A 185 32.27 -28.75 -6.65
CA PRO A 185 32.30 -29.91 -5.75
C PRO A 185 33.03 -29.66 -4.43
N GLU A 186 34.14 -28.91 -4.45
CA GLU A 186 34.91 -28.60 -3.26
C GLU A 186 34.19 -27.64 -2.29
N VAL A 187 33.39 -26.71 -2.82
CA VAL A 187 32.60 -25.74 -2.03
C VAL A 187 31.40 -26.44 -1.40
N GLN A 188 30.66 -27.22 -2.19
CA GLN A 188 29.55 -28.03 -1.69
C GLN A 188 30.00 -28.96 -0.57
N LYS A 189 31.06 -29.75 -0.82
CA LYS A 189 31.58 -30.73 0.15
C LYS A 189 32.01 -30.07 1.46
N TYR A 190 32.64 -28.88 1.39
CA TYR A 190 33.07 -28.14 2.56
C TYR A 190 31.89 -27.70 3.42
N HIS A 191 30.95 -26.97 2.85
CA HIS A 191 29.81 -26.42 3.60
C HIS A 191 28.84 -27.50 4.05
N SER A 192 28.58 -28.54 3.26
CA SER A 192 27.71 -29.64 3.70
C SER A 192 28.30 -30.36 4.90
N LYS A 193 29.62 -30.63 4.90
CA LYS A 193 30.29 -31.25 6.05
C LYS A 193 30.20 -30.38 7.31
N LEU A 194 30.48 -29.07 7.20
CA LEU A 194 30.41 -28.18 8.37
C LEU A 194 28.99 -28.06 8.92
N TYR A 195 28.00 -27.94 8.04
CA TYR A 195 26.60 -27.85 8.44
C TYR A 195 26.10 -29.15 9.10
N GLU A 196 26.48 -30.32 8.58
CA GLU A 196 26.18 -31.61 9.23
C GLU A 196 26.83 -31.74 10.61
N LEU A 197 28.11 -31.35 10.74
CA LEU A 197 28.80 -31.35 12.03
C LEU A 197 28.08 -30.45 13.04
N TYR A 198 27.67 -29.26 12.60
CA TYR A 198 26.91 -28.32 13.41
C TYR A 198 25.56 -28.90 13.85
N LEU A 199 24.78 -29.50 12.94
CA LEU A 199 23.49 -30.12 13.27
C LEU A 199 23.64 -31.26 14.29
N ASN A 200 24.69 -32.07 14.15
CA ASN A 200 25.01 -33.16 15.06
C ASN A 200 25.41 -32.64 16.45
N GLN A 201 26.30 -31.65 16.51
CA GLN A 201 26.71 -31.02 17.78
C GLN A 201 25.51 -30.41 18.52
N ASN A 202 24.65 -29.69 17.81
CA ASN A 202 23.42 -29.14 18.35
C ASN A 202 22.50 -30.21 18.94
N SER A 203 22.29 -31.31 18.21
CA SER A 203 21.44 -32.41 18.66
C SER A 203 21.98 -33.03 19.94
N LEU A 204 23.29 -33.25 20.02
CA LEU A 204 23.96 -33.77 21.21
C LEU A 204 23.86 -32.80 22.39
N GLN A 205 24.14 -31.51 22.19
CA GLN A 205 24.02 -30.49 23.25
C GLN A 205 22.60 -30.41 23.80
N LYS A 206 21.56 -30.38 22.94
CA LYS A 206 20.15 -30.42 23.38
C LYS A 206 19.86 -31.64 24.24
N ARG A 207 20.32 -32.84 23.84
CA ARG A 207 20.12 -34.08 24.60
C ARG A 207 20.79 -34.01 25.97
N THR A 208 22.03 -33.51 26.03
CA THR A 208 22.78 -33.35 27.28
C THR A 208 22.07 -32.40 28.23
N VAL A 209 21.67 -31.22 27.75
CA VAL A 209 20.97 -30.22 28.57
C VAL A 209 19.63 -30.74 29.08
N PHE A 210 18.80 -31.33 28.23
CA PHE A 210 17.50 -31.87 28.67
C PHE A 210 17.64 -33.08 29.61
N LYS A 211 18.75 -33.82 29.53
CA LYS A 211 19.09 -34.84 30.53
C LYS A 211 19.41 -34.20 31.88
N GLN A 212 20.31 -33.22 31.91
CA GLN A 212 20.67 -32.49 33.13
C GLN A 212 19.44 -31.85 33.81
N LEU A 213 18.53 -31.27 33.03
CA LEU A 213 17.27 -30.74 33.57
C LEU A 213 16.38 -31.83 34.16
N ARG A 214 16.33 -33.02 33.55
CA ARG A 214 15.57 -34.16 34.07
C ARG A 214 16.18 -34.70 35.35
N ASP A 215 17.49 -34.65 35.48
CA ASP A 215 18.22 -35.13 36.66
C ASP A 215 17.92 -34.28 37.92
N LEU A 216 17.27 -33.12 37.77
CA LEU A 216 16.71 -32.33 38.88
C LEU A 216 15.40 -32.90 39.46
N SER A 217 14.82 -33.95 38.86
CA SER A 217 13.55 -34.55 39.29
C SER A 217 13.50 -34.95 40.78
N PRO A 218 14.57 -35.45 41.43
CA PRO A 218 14.55 -35.76 42.86
C PRO A 218 14.29 -34.55 43.76
N GLU A 219 14.55 -33.33 43.27
CA GLU A 219 14.32 -32.07 43.99
C GLU A 219 12.93 -31.48 43.74
N LEU A 220 12.06 -32.18 43.00
CA LEU A 220 10.78 -31.69 42.51
C LEU A 220 9.65 -32.66 42.85
N SER A 221 8.46 -32.13 43.13
CA SER A 221 7.24 -32.93 43.24
C SER A 221 6.80 -33.50 41.89
N THR A 222 5.95 -34.52 41.90
CA THR A 222 5.38 -35.12 40.67
C THR A 222 4.67 -34.10 39.78
N LYS A 223 4.00 -33.10 40.37
CA LYS A 223 3.33 -32.03 39.62
C LYS A 223 4.34 -31.12 38.93
N GLU A 224 5.43 -30.76 39.62
CA GLU A 224 6.51 -29.93 39.08
C GLU A 224 7.29 -30.67 38.00
N ILE A 225 7.53 -31.98 38.14
CA ILE A 225 8.17 -32.80 37.09
C ILE A 225 7.36 -32.74 35.79
N ARG A 226 6.03 -32.88 35.86
CA ARG A 226 5.16 -32.74 34.67
C ARG A 226 5.22 -31.32 34.08
N ALA A 227 5.23 -30.29 34.93
CA ALA A 227 5.36 -28.92 34.48
C ALA A 227 6.72 -28.63 33.82
N LEU A 228 7.82 -29.21 34.33
CA LEU A 228 9.15 -29.14 33.73
C LEU A 228 9.18 -29.85 32.37
N GLN A 229 8.57 -31.02 32.24
CA GLN A 229 8.45 -31.74 30.97
C GLN A 229 7.67 -30.91 29.93
N ASN A 230 6.56 -30.29 30.31
CA ASN A 230 5.81 -29.38 29.44
C ASN A 230 6.66 -28.17 29.03
N THR A 231 7.42 -27.61 29.97
CA THR A 231 8.35 -26.49 29.71
C THR A 231 9.43 -26.90 28.72
N ASN A 232 10.04 -28.08 28.89
CA ASN A 232 11.04 -28.62 27.97
C ASN A 232 10.48 -28.81 26.55
N SER A 233 9.24 -29.31 26.42
CA SER A 233 8.56 -29.44 25.12
C SER A 233 8.35 -28.08 24.44
N ASN A 234 7.93 -27.07 25.20
CA ASN A 234 7.78 -25.70 24.69
C ASN A 234 9.14 -25.10 24.27
N VAL A 235 10.18 -25.30 25.08
CA VAL A 235 11.55 -24.86 24.76
C VAL A 235 12.06 -25.53 23.49
N LEU A 236 11.83 -26.83 23.31
CA LEU A 236 12.21 -27.54 22.09
C LEU A 236 11.53 -26.93 20.85
N SER A 237 10.26 -26.53 20.96
CA SER A 237 9.54 -25.84 19.87
C SER A 237 10.17 -24.49 19.51
N ILE A 238 10.64 -23.73 20.51
CA ILE A 238 11.35 -22.45 20.31
C ILE A 238 12.71 -22.69 19.65
N LEU A 239 13.50 -23.63 20.15
CA LEU A 239 14.84 -23.92 19.62
C LEU A 239 14.79 -24.39 18.17
N ASN A 240 13.75 -25.14 17.80
CA ASN A 240 13.53 -25.64 16.45
C ASN A 240 12.85 -24.63 15.52
N ASN A 241 12.41 -23.47 16.03
CA ASN A 241 11.84 -22.43 15.18
C ASN A 241 12.97 -21.71 14.41
N GLU A 242 13.02 -21.92 13.09
CA GLU A 242 14.05 -21.34 12.22
C GLU A 242 13.89 -19.83 11.99
N TYR A 243 12.69 -19.29 12.23
CA TYR A 243 12.38 -17.87 12.05
C TYR A 243 12.69 -17.02 13.28
N CYS A 244 12.99 -17.66 14.41
CA CYS A 244 13.30 -16.97 15.66
C CYS A 244 14.82 -16.78 15.79
N LYS A 245 15.26 -15.54 15.99
CA LYS A 245 16.68 -15.22 16.11
C LYS A 245 17.29 -15.78 17.40
N PRO A 246 18.62 -16.07 17.43
CA PRO A 246 19.25 -16.69 18.59
C PRO A 246 19.06 -15.96 19.92
N HIS A 247 19.22 -14.64 19.95
CA HIS A 247 19.02 -13.84 21.18
C HIS A 247 17.57 -13.86 21.66
N ILE A 248 16.61 -13.88 20.74
CA ILE A 248 15.18 -14.01 21.08
C ILE A 248 14.88 -15.41 21.61
N LYS A 249 15.40 -16.47 20.97
CA LYS A 249 15.28 -17.84 21.48
C LYS A 249 15.78 -17.93 22.90
N LYS A 250 16.96 -17.38 23.18
CA LYS A 250 17.54 -17.36 24.51
C LYS A 250 16.61 -16.71 25.53
N LEU A 251 16.12 -15.51 25.25
CA LEU A 251 15.22 -14.79 26.16
C LEU A 251 13.89 -15.50 26.37
N LEU A 252 13.27 -16.05 25.32
CA LEU A 252 12.03 -16.82 25.44
C LEU A 252 12.22 -18.08 26.29
N VAL A 253 13.34 -18.77 26.11
CA VAL A 253 13.69 -19.95 26.89
C VAL A 253 13.93 -19.59 28.36
N GLU A 254 14.68 -18.53 28.63
CA GLU A 254 14.90 -18.02 29.99
C GLU A 254 13.58 -17.63 30.67
N ASP A 255 12.69 -16.90 29.98
CA ASP A 255 11.39 -16.47 30.53
C ASP A 255 10.49 -17.69 30.84
N LEU A 256 10.50 -18.73 29.99
CA LEU A 256 9.76 -19.97 30.25
C LEU A 256 10.26 -20.70 31.51
N TYR A 257 11.57 -20.84 31.66
CA TYR A 257 12.14 -21.51 32.82
C TYR A 257 12.02 -20.69 34.10
N LYS A 258 12.14 -19.35 34.04
CA LYS A 258 11.87 -18.47 35.18
C LYS A 258 10.42 -18.55 35.63
N ASN A 259 9.47 -18.58 34.69
CA ASN A 259 8.06 -18.76 35.01
C ASN A 259 7.82 -20.12 35.71
N PHE A 260 8.38 -21.21 35.17
CA PHE A 260 8.36 -22.51 35.82
C PHE A 260 8.93 -22.46 37.25
N ALA A 261 10.14 -21.91 37.41
CA ALA A 261 10.84 -21.88 38.69
C ALA A 261 10.11 -21.00 39.74
N SER A 262 9.50 -19.89 39.32
CA SER A 262 8.72 -19.01 40.21
C SER A 262 7.54 -19.73 40.89
N GLN A 263 6.95 -20.70 40.18
CA GLN A 263 5.83 -21.53 40.65
C GLN A 263 6.30 -22.77 41.44
N SER A 264 7.61 -23.03 41.47
CA SER A 264 8.16 -24.17 42.21
C SER A 264 8.17 -23.88 43.72
N SER A 265 7.96 -24.97 44.46
CA SER A 265 8.14 -25.06 45.90
C SER A 265 9.62 -24.94 46.30
N ASN A 266 10.55 -25.43 45.47
CA ASN A 266 11.98 -25.32 45.69
C ASN A 266 12.51 -24.00 45.11
N LYS A 267 12.87 -23.05 45.98
CA LYS A 267 13.37 -21.73 45.55
C LYS A 267 14.81 -21.76 45.03
N ASP A 268 15.57 -22.81 45.33
CA ASP A 268 16.95 -22.98 44.85
C ASP A 268 17.03 -23.59 43.44
N ILE A 269 15.88 -23.92 42.83
CA ILE A 269 15.85 -24.55 41.50
C ILE A 269 16.17 -23.56 40.36
N GLU A 270 15.82 -22.28 40.53
CA GLU A 270 16.00 -21.27 39.47
C GLU A 270 17.48 -21.12 39.08
N PRO A 271 18.43 -20.88 40.01
CA PRO A 271 19.84 -20.75 39.65
C PRO A 271 20.41 -22.00 38.97
N LYS A 272 19.98 -23.20 39.38
CA LYS A 272 20.40 -24.47 38.78
C LYS A 272 19.93 -24.59 37.33
N ILE A 273 18.65 -24.34 37.10
CA ILE A 273 18.08 -24.36 35.74
C ILE A 273 18.75 -23.30 34.87
N MET A 274 18.87 -22.07 35.38
CA MET A 274 19.51 -20.97 34.65
C MET A 274 20.98 -21.23 34.34
N HIS A 275 21.69 -22.02 35.15
CA HIS A 275 23.03 -22.49 34.85
C HIS A 275 23.03 -23.52 33.71
N ILE A 276 22.18 -24.55 33.80
CA ILE A 276 22.09 -25.64 32.81
C ILE A 276 21.70 -25.13 31.42
N ILE A 277 20.72 -24.23 31.33
CA ILE A 277 20.18 -23.78 30.03
C ILE A 277 21.13 -22.86 29.26
N LYS A 278 22.21 -22.36 29.88
CA LYS A 278 23.25 -21.57 29.18
C LYS A 278 23.92 -22.37 28.07
N ASP A 279 23.96 -23.70 28.21
CA ASP A 279 24.60 -24.62 27.27
C ASP A 279 23.66 -25.05 26.14
N LEU A 280 22.45 -24.48 26.04
CA LEU A 280 21.57 -24.74 24.91
C LEU A 280 22.13 -24.12 23.60
N PRO A 281 22.02 -24.84 22.47
CA PRO A 281 22.45 -24.30 21.19
C PRO A 281 21.42 -23.31 20.62
N TYR A 282 21.76 -22.01 20.69
CA TYR A 282 20.92 -20.94 20.17
C TYR A 282 21.33 -20.47 18.76
N ASN A 283 22.63 -20.54 18.43
CA ASN A 283 23.21 -19.99 17.21
C ASN A 283 23.37 -21.05 16.13
N VAL A 284 23.13 -20.69 14.87
CA VAL A 284 23.49 -21.46 13.66
C VAL A 284 24.58 -20.71 12.91
N SER A 285 25.55 -21.42 12.30
CA SER A 285 26.49 -20.83 11.32
C SER A 285 25.68 -20.30 10.13
N PRO A 286 25.47 -18.98 10.00
CA PRO A 286 24.60 -18.44 8.96
C PRO A 286 25.18 -18.69 7.57
N GLU A 287 26.50 -18.73 7.43
CA GLU A 287 27.18 -18.87 6.15
C GLU A 287 27.06 -20.30 5.61
N ASP A 288 27.35 -21.31 6.43
CA ASP A 288 27.20 -22.71 6.05
C ASP A 288 25.74 -23.05 5.73
N LYS A 289 24.81 -22.54 6.54
CA LYS A 289 23.38 -22.71 6.30
C LYS A 289 22.98 -22.08 4.97
N PHE A 290 23.39 -20.84 4.72
CA PHE A 290 23.06 -20.10 3.50
C PHE A 290 23.53 -20.82 2.23
N VAL A 291 24.80 -21.24 2.19
CA VAL A 291 25.34 -21.95 1.02
C VAL A 291 24.63 -23.29 0.80
N ASN A 292 24.42 -24.08 1.86
CA ASN A 292 23.71 -25.36 1.74
C ASN A 292 22.26 -25.19 1.26
N GLU A 293 21.53 -24.17 1.75
CA GLU A 293 20.18 -23.86 1.28
C GLU A 293 20.19 -23.47 -0.20
N CYS A 294 21.15 -22.64 -0.63
CA CYS A 294 21.27 -22.24 -2.03
C CYS A 294 21.48 -23.45 -2.95
N VAL A 295 22.40 -24.34 -2.59
CA VAL A 295 22.71 -25.56 -3.34
C VAL A 295 21.51 -26.51 -3.35
N LYS A 296 20.94 -26.81 -2.19
CA LYS A 296 19.79 -27.73 -2.03
C LYS A 296 18.59 -27.28 -2.87
N ASN A 297 18.31 -25.97 -2.88
CA ASN A 297 17.18 -25.39 -3.60
C ASN A 297 17.49 -25.11 -5.08
N LYS A 298 18.70 -25.42 -5.57
CA LYS A 298 19.17 -25.10 -6.93
C LYS A 298 18.95 -23.62 -7.27
N SER A 299 19.26 -22.75 -6.31
CA SER A 299 19.00 -21.31 -6.41
C SER A 299 19.79 -20.71 -7.57
N SER A 300 19.12 -19.88 -8.38
CA SER A 300 19.80 -19.10 -9.42
C SER A 300 20.63 -17.98 -8.80
N ASP A 301 21.47 -17.33 -9.61
CA ASP A 301 22.24 -16.18 -9.13
C ASP A 301 21.34 -15.04 -8.64
N ILE A 302 20.24 -14.76 -9.34
CA ILE A 302 19.27 -13.75 -8.91
C ILE A 302 18.56 -14.18 -7.63
N ASP A 303 18.29 -15.47 -7.40
CA ASP A 303 17.71 -15.94 -6.15
C ASP A 303 18.67 -15.70 -4.97
N ILE A 304 19.95 -16.04 -5.14
CA ILE A 304 21.00 -15.83 -4.14
C ILE A 304 21.08 -14.34 -3.76
N VAL A 305 21.19 -13.44 -4.75
CA VAL A 305 21.22 -11.99 -4.50
C VAL A 305 19.92 -11.51 -3.85
N SER A 306 18.77 -12.02 -4.31
CA SER A 306 17.47 -11.65 -3.76
C SER A 306 17.33 -12.06 -2.30
N MET A 307 17.85 -13.23 -1.90
CA MET A 307 17.83 -13.69 -0.50
C MET A 307 18.57 -12.71 0.42
N LEU A 308 19.71 -12.16 -0.02
CA LEU A 308 20.47 -11.17 0.74
C LEU A 308 19.75 -9.81 0.79
N VAL A 309 19.31 -9.32 -0.38
CA VAL A 309 18.80 -7.94 -0.52
C VAL A 309 17.39 -7.77 0.05
N LYS A 310 16.56 -8.82 0.05
CA LYS A 310 15.17 -8.78 0.53
C LYS A 310 15.05 -8.27 1.96
N GLU A 311 16.07 -8.47 2.79
CA GLU A 311 16.02 -8.04 4.19
C GLU A 311 15.93 -6.51 4.34
N LEU A 312 16.40 -5.76 3.33
CA LEU A 312 16.39 -4.29 3.27
C LEU A 312 15.05 -3.72 2.80
N GLN A 313 14.15 -4.57 2.30
CA GLN A 313 12.88 -4.16 1.71
C GLN A 313 11.96 -3.56 2.77
N ALA A 314 11.32 -2.43 2.45
CA ALA A 314 10.25 -1.86 3.25
C ALA A 314 9.00 -2.76 3.19
N THR A 315 8.53 -3.18 4.36
CA THR A 315 7.35 -4.04 4.55
C THR A 315 6.36 -3.38 5.50
N TRP A 316 5.12 -3.86 5.43
CA TRP A 316 4.08 -3.48 6.38
C TRP A 316 4.13 -4.40 7.59
N GLU A 317 4.27 -3.81 8.77
CA GLU A 317 4.18 -4.50 10.05
C GLU A 317 2.84 -4.15 10.70
N HIS A 318 2.10 -5.17 11.14
CA HIS A 318 0.89 -4.94 11.92
C HIS A 318 1.26 -4.65 13.37
N ALA A 319 0.96 -3.46 13.89
CA ALA A 319 1.17 -3.14 15.30
C ALA A 319 0.47 -4.18 16.21
N LYS A 320 -0.82 -4.41 15.98
CA LYS A 320 -1.53 -5.60 16.48
C LYS A 320 -1.43 -6.71 15.45
N ALA A 321 -0.76 -7.81 15.77
CA ALA A 321 -0.58 -8.92 14.83
C ALA A 321 -1.93 -9.48 14.33
N LYS A 322 -2.01 -9.84 13.04
CA LYS A 322 -3.23 -10.41 12.43
C LYS A 322 -3.69 -11.69 13.12
N SER A 323 -2.75 -12.54 13.56
CA SER A 323 -3.03 -13.75 14.34
C SER A 323 -3.76 -13.47 15.66
N ASN A 324 -3.65 -12.24 16.17
CA ASN A 324 -4.24 -11.79 17.43
C ASN A 324 -5.44 -10.86 17.19
N GLY A 325 -6.06 -10.93 16.00
CA GLY A 325 -7.22 -10.11 15.64
C GLY A 325 -6.89 -8.68 15.19
N GLY A 326 -5.65 -8.43 14.77
CA GLY A 326 -5.25 -7.14 14.18
C GLY A 326 -5.91 -6.88 12.82
N SER A 327 -6.39 -5.66 12.61
CA SER A 327 -6.99 -5.24 11.33
C SER A 327 -5.92 -4.93 10.28
N ASN A 328 -6.28 -5.02 9.00
CA ASN A 328 -5.43 -4.56 7.89
C ASN A 328 -5.55 -3.06 7.63
N SER A 329 -6.16 -2.30 8.55
CA SER A 329 -6.27 -0.85 8.43
C SER A 329 -4.89 -0.22 8.51
N ILE A 330 -4.65 0.84 7.74
CA ILE A 330 -3.42 1.63 7.78
C ILE A 330 -3.08 2.09 9.20
N ASN A 331 -4.09 2.36 10.03
CA ASN A 331 -3.94 2.78 11.43
C ASN A 331 -3.35 1.67 12.34
N ASN A 332 -3.23 0.45 11.83
CA ASN A 332 -2.58 -0.67 12.49
C ASN A 332 -1.22 -0.99 11.85
N LEU A 333 -0.70 -0.17 10.93
CA LEU A 333 0.52 -0.49 10.18
C LEU A 333 1.67 0.47 10.49
N LEU A 334 2.83 -0.10 10.77
CA LEU A 334 4.14 0.56 10.75
C LEU A 334 4.94 0.08 9.54
N VAL A 335 5.95 0.86 9.13
CA VAL A 335 6.86 0.43 8.07
C VAL A 335 8.15 -0.09 8.72
N LEU A 336 8.43 -1.37 8.53
CA LEU A 336 9.66 -2.00 8.98
C LEU A 336 10.47 -2.50 7.78
N CYS A 337 11.77 -2.70 7.95
CA CYS A 337 12.51 -3.51 6.98
C CYS A 337 12.12 -4.99 7.17
N SER A 338 12.21 -5.78 6.10
CA SER A 338 11.81 -7.18 6.10
C SER A 338 12.48 -7.99 7.21
N LYS A 339 13.77 -7.72 7.52
CA LYS A 339 14.44 -8.38 8.67
C LYS A 339 13.80 -8.06 10.02
N CYS A 340 13.42 -6.81 10.27
CA CYS A 340 12.86 -6.41 11.56
C CYS A 340 11.42 -6.88 11.70
N ASN A 341 10.67 -6.92 10.60
CA ASN A 341 9.34 -7.54 10.55
C ASN A 341 9.45 -9.04 10.85
N ALA A 342 10.39 -9.76 10.20
CA ALA A 342 10.64 -11.17 10.48
C ALA A 342 11.10 -11.41 11.93
N GLU A 343 11.95 -10.54 12.48
CA GLU A 343 12.39 -10.62 13.89
C GLU A 343 11.25 -10.37 14.87
N ARG A 344 10.36 -9.41 14.59
CA ARG A 344 9.16 -9.16 15.40
C ARG A 344 8.22 -10.36 15.32
N ALA A 345 7.96 -10.87 14.12
CA ALA A 345 6.99 -11.92 13.83
C ALA A 345 5.63 -11.67 14.52
N ASN A 346 5.29 -12.48 15.53
CA ASN A 346 4.07 -12.33 16.34
C ASN A 346 4.37 -11.95 17.80
N LEU A 347 5.62 -11.55 18.11
CA LEU A 347 6.03 -11.21 19.47
C LEU A 347 5.34 -9.91 19.94
N PRO A 348 4.80 -9.88 21.17
CA PRO A 348 4.21 -8.68 21.74
C PRO A 348 5.21 -7.54 21.86
N TYR A 349 4.78 -6.29 21.62
CA TYR A 349 5.65 -5.12 21.77
C TYR A 349 6.28 -5.01 23.18
N PRO A 350 5.58 -5.26 24.30
CA PRO A 350 6.22 -5.21 25.62
C PRO A 350 7.42 -6.14 25.77
N PHE A 351 7.40 -7.30 25.11
CA PHE A 351 8.55 -8.21 25.08
C PHE A 351 9.66 -7.64 24.20
N ILE A 352 9.34 -7.23 22.97
CA ILE A 352 10.32 -6.71 22.02
C ILE A 352 11.00 -5.43 22.53
N LEU A 353 10.28 -4.55 23.23
CA LEU A 353 10.80 -3.31 23.81
C LEU A 353 11.77 -3.54 24.98
N ARG A 354 11.81 -4.74 25.59
CA ARG A 354 12.87 -5.11 26.54
C ARG A 354 14.23 -5.26 25.84
N ILE A 355 14.21 -5.69 24.58
CA ILE A 355 15.39 -6.01 23.76
C ILE A 355 15.80 -4.80 22.95
N HIS A 356 14.82 -4.11 22.37
CA HIS A 356 14.99 -2.98 21.46
C HIS A 356 14.20 -1.76 21.98
N PRO A 357 14.65 -1.13 23.08
CA PRO A 357 13.96 0.02 23.66
C PRO A 357 13.98 1.26 22.74
N ASP A 358 14.91 1.31 21.80
CA ASP A 358 15.09 2.37 20.80
C ASP A 358 13.93 2.45 19.80
N ILE A 359 13.15 1.38 19.63
CA ILE A 359 11.92 1.37 18.82
C ILE A 359 11.01 2.55 19.18
N ALA A 360 10.92 2.93 20.46
CA ALA A 360 10.10 4.06 20.88
C ALA A 360 10.49 5.36 20.17
N GLN A 361 11.79 5.65 20.09
CA GLN A 361 12.30 6.83 19.39
C GLN A 361 12.18 6.68 17.88
N ASN A 362 12.40 5.48 17.35
CA ASN A 362 12.40 5.21 15.92
C ASN A 362 10.99 5.31 15.32
N VAL A 363 9.96 4.80 16.01
CA VAL A 363 8.56 5.01 15.65
C VAL A 363 8.23 6.51 15.62
N GLN A 364 8.62 7.28 16.65
CA GLN A 364 8.36 8.73 16.66
C GLN A 364 9.02 9.43 15.47
N LYS A 365 10.29 9.11 15.15
CA LYS A 365 11.00 9.65 13.96
C LYS A 365 10.24 9.34 12.67
N GLN A 366 9.79 8.09 12.51
CA GLN A 366 9.03 7.66 11.33
C GLN A 366 7.71 8.43 11.22
N ILE A 367 6.94 8.52 12.30
CA ILE A 367 5.65 9.24 12.32
C ILE A 367 5.84 10.73 12.05
N ASN A 368 6.89 11.36 12.58
CA ASN A 368 7.20 12.76 12.27
C ASN A 368 7.46 12.98 10.78
N LYS A 369 8.19 12.06 10.13
CA LYS A 369 8.43 12.15 8.69
C LYS A 369 7.12 11.99 7.91
N ILE A 370 6.26 11.06 8.29
CA ILE A 370 4.94 10.85 7.66
C ILE A 370 4.06 12.09 7.83
N ILE A 371 3.99 12.66 9.03
CA ILE A 371 3.28 13.92 9.31
C ILE A 371 3.78 15.05 8.39
N SER A 372 5.09 15.16 8.19
CA SER A 372 5.63 16.16 7.26
C SER A 372 5.08 15.98 5.84
N PHE A 373 5.05 14.76 5.31
CA PHE A 373 4.50 14.48 3.99
C PHE A 373 3.00 14.80 3.90
N ILE A 374 2.22 14.51 4.94
CA ILE A 374 0.79 14.85 5.00
C ILE A 374 0.57 16.36 4.99
N ILE A 375 1.30 17.10 5.85
CA ILE A 375 1.17 18.57 5.97
C ILE A 375 1.45 19.26 4.63
N HIS A 376 2.43 18.77 3.87
CA HIS A 376 2.80 19.33 2.56
C HIS A 376 1.97 18.77 1.39
N GLY A 377 0.93 17.97 1.65
CA GLY A 377 0.11 17.36 0.60
C GLY A 377 0.86 16.37 -0.30
N LYS A 378 1.99 15.82 0.17
CA LYS A 378 2.81 14.82 -0.53
C LYS A 378 2.41 13.38 -0.19
N LEU A 379 1.50 13.19 0.76
CA LEU A 379 0.88 11.90 1.06
C LEU A 379 -0.64 12.11 1.19
N ALA A 380 -1.38 11.80 0.13
CA ALA A 380 -2.82 12.06 0.04
C ALA A 380 -3.64 10.89 0.60
N GLY A 381 -4.74 11.19 1.32
CA GLY A 381 -5.66 10.18 1.85
C GLY A 381 -5.24 9.54 3.18
N HIS A 382 -4.19 10.06 3.81
CA HIS A 382 -3.63 9.55 5.07
C HIS A 382 -3.75 10.54 6.23
N GLU A 383 -4.66 11.52 6.14
CA GLU A 383 -4.82 12.56 7.15
C GLU A 383 -5.25 12.03 8.53
N GLU A 384 -5.90 10.88 8.60
CA GLU A 384 -6.31 10.26 9.87
C GLU A 384 -5.24 9.31 10.45
N TYR A 385 -4.22 8.96 9.65
CA TYR A 385 -3.20 7.98 10.04
C TYR A 385 -2.48 8.34 11.34
N PRO A 386 -1.94 9.58 11.54
CA PRO A 386 -1.20 9.90 12.77
C PRO A 386 -2.03 9.74 14.05
N ILE A 387 -3.34 9.95 13.99
CA ILE A 387 -4.26 9.80 15.12
C ILE A 387 -4.52 8.31 15.37
N GLY A 388 -4.85 7.57 14.31
CA GLY A 388 -5.14 6.14 14.40
C GLY A 388 -3.95 5.32 14.90
N ILE A 389 -2.76 5.51 14.31
CA ILE A 389 -1.57 4.76 14.70
C ILE A 389 -1.12 5.08 16.12
N LYS A 390 -1.30 6.34 16.59
CA LYS A 390 -1.04 6.71 17.98
C LYS A 390 -1.86 5.86 18.95
N ASN A 391 -3.16 5.71 18.71
CA ASN A 391 -4.03 4.92 19.58
C ASN A 391 -3.63 3.43 19.57
N THR A 392 -3.35 2.89 18.38
CA THR A 392 -2.94 1.49 18.24
C THR A 392 -1.61 1.22 18.97
N ILE A 393 -0.59 2.04 18.74
CA ILE A 393 0.73 1.86 19.36
C ILE A 393 0.66 2.04 20.87
N LEU A 394 -0.10 3.03 21.37
CA LEU A 394 -0.29 3.21 22.80
C LEU A 394 -0.89 1.95 23.45
N THR A 395 -1.89 1.35 22.81
CA THR A 395 -2.55 0.14 23.30
C THR A 395 -1.63 -1.08 23.23
N GLU A 396 -1.06 -1.38 22.05
CA GLU A 396 -0.27 -2.60 21.82
C GLU A 396 1.06 -2.59 22.58
N THR A 397 1.56 -1.42 22.97
CA THR A 397 2.78 -1.27 23.77
C THR A 397 2.50 -1.18 25.27
N ASN A 398 1.27 -1.40 25.74
CA ASN A 398 0.88 -1.24 27.14
C ASN A 398 1.25 0.14 27.71
N ASN A 399 0.96 1.20 26.93
CA ASN A 399 1.26 2.60 27.24
C ASN A 399 2.75 2.96 27.32
N ILE A 400 3.67 2.09 26.86
CA ILE A 400 5.11 2.38 26.86
C ILE A 400 5.44 3.46 25.80
N ILE A 401 4.83 3.38 24.61
CA ILE A 401 5.05 4.35 23.52
C ILE A 401 3.81 5.25 23.39
N ASN A 402 3.98 6.53 23.70
CA ASN A 402 2.96 7.56 23.49
C ASN A 402 3.45 8.58 22.46
N LEU A 403 2.96 8.47 21.23
CA LEU A 403 3.40 9.33 20.14
C LEU A 403 2.99 10.79 20.33
N ASP A 404 3.94 11.72 20.17
CA ASP A 404 3.65 13.15 20.12
C ASP A 404 3.20 13.55 18.72
N ILE A 405 1.93 13.96 18.63
CA ILE A 405 1.29 14.46 17.40
C ILE A 405 0.67 15.85 17.62
N LYS A 406 1.01 16.56 18.71
CA LYS A 406 0.35 17.83 19.08
C LYS A 406 0.42 18.87 17.97
N LYS A 407 1.59 19.02 17.33
CA LYS A 407 1.77 19.96 16.21
C LYS A 407 0.91 19.59 15.00
N TYR A 408 0.71 18.30 14.75
CA TYR A 408 -0.17 17.83 13.68
C TYR A 408 -1.65 18.14 13.99
N LEU A 409 -2.06 17.93 15.23
CA LEU A 409 -3.42 18.28 15.68
C LEU A 409 -3.68 19.79 15.54
N LYS A 410 -2.72 20.64 15.92
CA LYS A 410 -2.82 22.09 15.71
C LYS A 410 -2.95 22.46 14.23
N PHE A 411 -2.15 21.86 13.36
CA PHE A 411 -2.28 22.05 11.91
C PHE A 411 -3.67 21.63 11.38
N ARG A 412 -4.21 20.51 11.87
CA ARG A 412 -5.54 20.00 11.52
C ARG A 412 -6.65 20.97 11.96
N GLU A 413 -6.53 21.50 13.17
CA GLU A 413 -7.42 22.51 13.73
C GLU A 413 -7.39 23.78 12.86
N ASP A 414 -6.21 24.36 12.61
CA ASP A 414 -6.06 25.56 11.76
C ASP A 414 -6.67 25.36 10.36
N LYS A 415 -6.46 24.18 9.75
CA LYS A 415 -7.03 23.84 8.44
C LYS A 415 -8.55 23.69 8.48
N ALA A 416 -9.10 23.13 9.56
CA ALA A 416 -10.54 22.99 9.74
C ALA A 416 -11.20 24.36 9.97
N SER A 417 -10.62 25.21 10.82
CA SER A 417 -11.09 26.58 11.07
C SER A 417 -11.14 27.40 9.78
N LYS A 418 -10.08 27.39 8.96
CA LYS A 418 -10.08 28.08 7.66
C LYS A 418 -11.13 27.55 6.67
N LYS A 419 -11.42 26.25 6.71
CA LYS A 419 -12.51 25.67 5.89
C LYS A 419 -13.88 26.12 6.38
N LEU A 420 -14.07 26.17 7.69
CA LEU A 420 -15.30 26.65 8.31
C LEU A 420 -15.55 28.12 7.96
N GLU A 421 -14.54 28.98 8.11
CA GLU A 421 -14.61 30.41 7.75
C GLU A 421 -15.04 30.59 6.29
N LYS A 422 -14.44 29.84 5.36
CA LYS A 422 -14.81 29.89 3.94
C LYS A 422 -16.25 29.41 3.69
N ALA A 423 -16.68 28.35 4.37
CA ALA A 423 -18.04 27.84 4.24
C ALA A 423 -19.07 28.83 4.79
N GLN A 424 -18.77 29.47 5.92
CA GLN A 424 -19.60 30.52 6.51
C GLN A 424 -19.70 31.74 5.59
N ALA A 425 -18.59 32.18 4.97
CA ALA A 425 -18.59 33.28 4.01
C ALA A 425 -19.41 32.95 2.76
N ALA A 426 -19.31 31.72 2.25
CA ALA A 426 -20.11 31.26 1.11
C ALA A 426 -21.61 31.24 1.45
N LEU A 427 -21.97 30.69 2.62
CA LEU A 427 -23.34 30.67 3.11
C LEU A 427 -23.93 32.08 3.23
N ALA A 428 -23.21 33.02 3.84
CA ALA A 428 -23.65 34.41 3.95
C ALA A 428 -23.86 35.07 2.57
N GLY A 429 -22.97 34.79 1.60
CA GLY A 429 -23.13 35.26 0.23
C GLY A 429 -24.37 34.70 -0.47
N ASP A 430 -24.70 33.43 -0.23
CA ASP A 430 -25.89 32.80 -0.80
C ASP A 430 -27.19 33.26 -0.13
N GLU A 431 -27.17 33.54 1.19
CA GLU A 431 -28.31 34.16 1.89
C GLU A 431 -28.68 35.53 1.30
N VAL A 432 -27.69 36.35 0.95
CA VAL A 432 -27.93 37.66 0.30
C VAL A 432 -28.57 37.48 -1.08
N LYS A 433 -28.09 36.52 -1.88
CA LYS A 433 -28.69 36.23 -3.20
C LYS A 433 -30.13 35.73 -3.07
N CYS A 434 -30.40 34.86 -2.10
CA CYS A 434 -31.75 34.35 -1.85
C CYS A 434 -32.71 35.48 -1.45
N LYS A 435 -32.29 36.41 -0.59
CA LYS A 435 -33.11 37.58 -0.24
C LYS A 435 -33.42 38.45 -1.45
N LYS A 436 -32.40 38.77 -2.26
CA LYS A 436 -32.59 39.56 -3.49
C LYS A 436 -33.52 38.88 -4.49
N ALA A 437 -33.38 37.57 -4.70
CA ALA A 437 -34.27 36.82 -5.57
C ALA A 437 -35.72 36.81 -5.05
N ALA A 438 -35.91 36.70 -3.73
CA ALA A 438 -37.25 36.79 -3.12
C ALA A 438 -37.89 38.17 -3.33
N GLU A 439 -37.12 39.25 -3.22
CA GLU A 439 -37.57 40.62 -3.52
C GLU A 439 -37.96 40.77 -5.00
N GLU A 440 -37.13 40.30 -5.93
CA GLU A 440 -37.42 40.34 -7.39
C GLU A 440 -38.68 39.54 -7.75
N ILE A 441 -38.88 38.36 -7.14
CA ILE A 441 -40.11 37.56 -7.32
C ILE A 441 -41.33 38.34 -6.83
N SER A 442 -41.25 38.96 -5.64
CA SER A 442 -42.34 39.77 -5.09
C SER A 442 -42.70 40.96 -5.99
N GLU A 443 -41.72 41.59 -6.63
CA GLU A 443 -41.97 42.67 -7.61
C GLU A 443 -42.66 42.15 -8.89
N ILE A 444 -42.24 40.98 -9.39
CA ILE A 444 -42.86 40.35 -10.56
C ILE A 444 -44.32 39.98 -10.26
N ASP A 445 -44.58 39.40 -9.09
CA ASP A 445 -45.93 39.03 -8.66
C ASP A 445 -46.84 40.27 -8.61
N THR A 446 -46.33 41.39 -8.08
CA THR A 446 -47.06 42.66 -8.04
C THR A 446 -47.40 43.18 -9.45
N LYS A 447 -46.47 43.09 -10.40
CA LYS A 447 -46.70 43.49 -11.81
C LYS A 447 -47.70 42.57 -12.51
N LEU A 448 -47.65 41.27 -12.24
CA LEU A 448 -48.61 40.29 -12.77
C LEU A 448 -50.03 40.62 -12.31
N ASP A 449 -50.21 40.94 -11.03
CA ASP A 449 -51.51 41.35 -10.48
C ASP A 449 -52.07 42.60 -11.17
N GLU A 450 -51.20 43.59 -11.43
CA GLU A 450 -51.59 44.81 -12.15
C GLU A 450 -52.03 44.51 -13.59
N LEU A 451 -51.25 43.72 -14.34
CA LEU A 451 -51.60 43.30 -15.70
C LEU A 451 -52.92 42.52 -15.74
N MET A 452 -53.13 41.63 -14.76
CA MET A 452 -54.39 40.88 -14.64
C MET A 452 -55.58 41.82 -14.39
N SER A 453 -55.41 42.88 -13.60
CA SER A 453 -56.42 43.93 -13.41
C SER A 453 -56.73 44.68 -14.72
N GLN A 454 -55.70 45.04 -15.49
CA GLN A 454 -55.87 45.70 -16.80
C GLN A 454 -56.59 44.79 -17.81
N ILE A 455 -56.23 43.51 -17.89
CA ILE A 455 -56.91 42.52 -18.74
C ILE A 455 -58.39 42.42 -18.40
N ARG A 456 -58.75 42.43 -17.10
CA ARG A 456 -60.16 42.43 -16.67
C ARG A 456 -60.90 43.68 -17.18
N LYS A 457 -60.29 44.86 -17.13
CA LYS A 457 -60.88 46.11 -17.68
C LYS A 457 -61.08 46.04 -19.19
N LEU A 458 -60.07 45.58 -19.94
CA LEU A 458 -60.15 45.43 -21.40
C LEU A 458 -61.22 44.43 -21.83
N LYS A 459 -61.35 43.29 -21.12
CA LYS A 459 -62.43 42.33 -21.37
C LYS A 459 -63.82 42.97 -21.20
N LYS A 460 -64.01 43.83 -20.19
CA LYS A 460 -65.25 44.56 -19.97
C LYS A 460 -65.54 45.55 -21.12
N GLN A 461 -64.53 46.30 -21.57
CA GLN A 461 -64.66 47.22 -22.71
C GLN A 461 -65.00 46.49 -24.01
N ARG A 462 -64.31 45.38 -24.31
CA ARG A 462 -64.62 44.54 -25.48
C ARG A 462 -66.08 44.11 -25.47
N HIS A 463 -66.60 43.69 -24.33
CA HIS A 463 -68.01 43.28 -24.22
C HIS A 463 -68.97 44.43 -24.55
N ILE A 464 -68.68 45.65 -24.11
CA ILE A 464 -69.47 46.85 -24.43
C ILE A 464 -69.43 47.14 -25.94
N ILE A 465 -68.23 47.14 -26.55
CA ILE A 465 -68.07 47.40 -27.99
C ILE A 465 -68.79 46.34 -28.82
N GLN A 466 -68.71 45.07 -28.41
CA GLN A 466 -69.39 43.97 -29.08
C GLN A 466 -70.91 44.18 -29.10
N LYS A 467 -71.49 44.62 -27.97
CA LYS A 467 -72.90 44.97 -27.89
C LYS A 467 -73.27 46.13 -28.83
N HIS A 468 -72.46 47.19 -28.88
CA HIS A 468 -72.69 48.30 -29.82
C HIS A 468 -72.57 47.86 -31.29
N LEU A 469 -71.67 46.93 -31.62
CA LEU A 469 -71.55 46.40 -32.97
C LEU A 469 -72.79 45.61 -33.36
N GLU A 470 -73.33 44.79 -32.46
CA GLU A 470 -74.56 44.04 -32.68
C GLU A 470 -75.75 44.99 -32.92
N GLU A 471 -75.90 46.03 -32.09
CA GLU A 471 -76.93 47.07 -32.23
C GLU A 471 -76.80 47.83 -33.57
N ASN A 472 -75.60 48.26 -33.95
CA ASN A 472 -75.36 48.96 -35.22
C ASN A 472 -75.57 48.06 -36.44
N THR A 473 -75.22 46.78 -36.35
CA THR A 473 -75.44 45.82 -37.44
C THR A 473 -76.94 45.60 -37.66
N ALA A 474 -77.71 45.46 -36.59
CA ALA A 474 -79.17 45.39 -36.66
C ALA A 474 -79.77 46.66 -37.29
N SER A 475 -79.28 47.84 -36.88
CA SER A 475 -79.71 49.12 -37.47
C SER A 475 -79.36 49.23 -38.96
N LYS A 476 -78.15 48.79 -39.36
CA LYS A 476 -77.73 48.77 -40.76
C LYS A 476 -78.62 47.87 -41.61
N GLN A 477 -78.91 46.65 -41.14
CA GLN A 477 -79.78 45.71 -41.86
C GLN A 477 -81.20 46.29 -42.05
N ALA A 478 -81.73 46.97 -41.03
CA ALA A 478 -83.02 47.66 -41.13
C ALA A 478 -82.99 48.76 -42.21
N ASN A 479 -81.93 49.56 -42.24
CA ASN A 479 -81.76 50.63 -43.24
C ASN A 479 -81.57 50.07 -44.66
N GLU A 480 -80.80 48.99 -44.84
CA GLU A 480 -80.61 48.32 -46.14
C GLU A 480 -81.95 47.76 -46.67
N ALA A 481 -82.76 47.16 -45.79
CA ALA A 481 -84.10 46.70 -46.17
C ALA A 481 -85.00 47.86 -46.63
N ASP A 482 -84.91 49.02 -45.97
CA ASP A 482 -85.68 50.20 -46.32
C ASP A 482 -85.23 50.84 -47.64
N VAL A 483 -83.91 50.85 -47.91
CA VAL A 483 -83.36 51.27 -49.21
C VAL A 483 -83.85 50.37 -50.34
N ASN A 484 -83.79 49.05 -50.17
CA ASN A 484 -84.25 48.10 -51.19
C ASN A 484 -85.74 48.29 -51.50
N LYS A 485 -86.57 48.45 -50.46
CA LYS A 485 -88.00 48.73 -50.61
C LYS A 485 -88.24 50.03 -51.40
N ASN A 486 -87.49 51.09 -51.12
CA ASN A 486 -87.62 52.36 -51.83
C ASN A 486 -87.09 52.28 -53.27
N ALA A 487 -86.06 51.47 -53.55
CA ALA A 487 -85.58 51.23 -54.90
C ALA A 487 -86.63 50.50 -55.76
N GLU A 488 -87.33 49.50 -55.20
CA GLU A 488 -88.46 48.83 -55.88
C GLU A 488 -89.61 49.80 -56.19
N ILE A 489 -89.92 50.71 -55.26
CA ILE A 489 -90.92 51.76 -55.47
C ILE A 489 -90.50 52.68 -56.62
N LEU A 490 -89.25 53.11 -56.65
CA LEU A 490 -88.73 53.97 -57.71
C LEU A 490 -88.82 53.31 -59.09
N GLU A 491 -88.52 52.02 -59.18
CA GLU A 491 -88.56 51.29 -60.45
C GLU A 491 -90.01 51.12 -60.96
N LYS A 492 -90.96 50.88 -60.06
CA LYS A 492 -92.40 50.94 -60.39
C LYS A 492 -92.81 52.30 -60.92
N ILE A 493 -92.33 53.39 -60.30
CA ILE A 493 -92.61 54.76 -60.77
C ILE A 493 -92.04 54.98 -62.19
N LYS A 494 -90.81 54.54 -62.46
CA LYS A 494 -90.23 54.64 -63.81
C LYS A 494 -91.01 53.85 -64.86
N GLN A 495 -91.49 52.65 -64.53
CA GLN A 495 -92.36 51.88 -65.42
C GLN A 495 -93.67 52.62 -65.69
N MET A 496 -94.24 53.27 -64.67
CA MET A 496 -95.43 54.12 -64.85
C MET A 496 -95.16 55.31 -65.79
N ILE A 497 -94.00 55.98 -65.64
CA ILE A 497 -93.58 57.07 -66.54
C ILE A 497 -93.39 56.58 -67.97
N ALA A 498 -92.70 55.45 -68.17
CA ALA A 498 -92.47 54.88 -69.49
C ALA A 498 -93.78 54.46 -70.18
N ASN A 499 -94.75 53.94 -69.41
CA ASN A 499 -96.10 53.65 -69.90
C ASN A 499 -96.83 54.94 -70.29
N ASP A 500 -96.69 56.01 -69.52
CA ASP A 500 -97.31 57.31 -69.82
C ASP A 500 -96.71 57.93 -71.10
N ASP A 501 -95.38 57.88 -71.25
CA ASP A 501 -94.68 58.33 -72.47
C ASP A 501 -95.08 57.51 -73.71
N PHE A 502 -95.28 56.20 -73.55
CA PHE A 502 -95.79 55.32 -74.62
C PHE A 502 -97.22 55.70 -75.03
N ILE A 503 -98.11 55.92 -74.05
CA ILE A 503 -99.48 56.40 -74.30
C ILE A 503 -99.43 57.76 -75.02
N ASN A 504 -98.61 58.70 -74.56
CA ASN A 504 -98.48 60.03 -75.17
C ASN A 504 -97.93 59.99 -76.61
N LYS A 505 -97.16 58.97 -76.98
CA LYS A 505 -96.68 58.75 -78.36
C LYS A 505 -97.77 58.25 -79.31
N ILE A 506 -98.73 57.45 -78.81
CA ILE A 506 -99.86 56.94 -79.60
C ILE A 506 -100.82 58.05 -80.00
N PHE A 507 -100.96 59.12 -79.19
CA PHE A 507 -101.92 60.21 -79.45
C PHE A 507 -101.38 61.37 -80.30
N LYS A 508 -100.17 61.26 -80.90
CA LYS A 508 -99.53 62.34 -81.71
C LYS A 508 -99.28 62.00 -83.19
N SER A 509 -99.87 60.93 -83.73
CA SER A 509 -99.92 60.57 -85.16
C SER A 509 -101.31 60.08 -85.51
#